data_AF-A0A9E7MWU6-F1
#
_entry.id   AF-A0A9E7MWU6-F1
#
_cell.length_a   1.000
_cell.length_b   1.000
_cell.length_c   1.000
_cell.angle_alpha   90.00
_cell.angle_beta   90.00
_cell.angle_gamma   90.00
#
_symmetry.space_group_name_H-M   'P 1'
#
loop_
_entity.id
_entity.type
_entity.pdbx_description
1 polymer ?
#
loop_
_entity_poly.entity_id
_entity_poly.type
_entity_poly.pdbx_seq_one_letter_code
_entity_poly.pdbx_strand_id
1 'polypeptide(L)'
;MKRGIKMKEYQKKLVEAGVEGVIIMVFSYLFYYQNYLLYKWHRGLSLPSKIPFAIAGILTGAAYLMYKLYRIYPLMQKEKIGDVIRKENLESL
;
A
#
# COMPACT_ATOMS: atom_id res chain seq x y z
N MET A 1 -25.90 0.86 21.39
CA MET A 1 -26.03 0.84 19.91
C MET A 1 -24.69 1.24 19.29
N LYS A 2 -23.82 0.29 18.89
CA LYS A 2 -22.56 0.62 18.20
C LYS A 2 -22.92 1.04 16.77
N ARG A 3 -22.78 2.32 16.42
CA ARG A 3 -22.79 2.76 15.00
C ARG A 3 -21.56 2.16 14.33
N GLY A 4 -21.72 0.99 13.71
CA GLY A 4 -20.70 0.45 12.83
C GLY A 4 -20.52 1.42 11.67
N ILE A 5 -19.31 1.96 11.50
CA ILE A 5 -18.96 2.77 10.34
C ILE A 5 -19.10 1.85 9.13
N LYS A 6 -20.16 2.07 8.32
CA LYS A 6 -20.38 1.29 7.10
C LYS A 6 -19.39 1.78 6.05
N MET A 7 -18.19 1.20 6.08
CA MET A 7 -17.10 1.54 5.15
C MET A 7 -17.50 1.18 3.72
N LYS A 8 -17.28 2.11 2.78
CA LYS A 8 -17.49 1.86 1.35
C LYS A 8 -16.43 0.87 0.83
N GLU A 9 -16.73 0.17 -0.27
CA GLU A 9 -15.86 -0.90 -0.77
C GLU A 9 -14.47 -0.37 -1.17
N TYR A 10 -14.42 0.80 -1.83
CA TYR A 10 -13.13 1.42 -2.16
C TYR A 10 -12.32 1.80 -0.91
N GLN A 11 -12.97 2.22 0.19
CA GLN A 11 -12.27 2.60 1.42
C GLN A 11 -11.61 1.38 2.06
N LYS A 12 -12.30 0.23 2.07
CA LYS A 12 -11.73 -1.04 2.51
C LYS A 12 -10.50 -1.41 1.66
N LYS A 13 -10.62 -1.32 0.33
CA LYS A 13 -9.53 -1.61 -0.62
C LYS A 13 -8.34 -0.66 -0.46
N LEU A 14 -8.56 0.61 -0.11
CA LEU A 14 -7.50 1.57 0.18
C LEU A 14 -6.73 1.19 1.45
N VAL A 15 -7.44 0.78 2.51
CA VAL A 15 -6.80 0.30 3.74
C VAL A 15 -6.00 -0.97 3.48
N GLU A 16 -6.57 -1.93 2.74
CA GLU A 16 -5.88 -3.16 2.32
C GLU A 16 -4.60 -2.82 1.56
N ALA A 17 -4.66 -1.92 0.58
CA ALA A 17 -3.48 -1.49 -0.18
C ALA A 17 -2.41 -0.82 0.71
N GLY A 18 -2.83 -0.02 1.70
CA GLY A 18 -1.93 0.59 2.67
C GLY A 18 -1.21 -0.45 3.53
N VAL A 19 -1.95 -1.42 4.07
CA VAL A 19 -1.38 -2.51 4.90
C VAL A 19 -0.44 -3.38 4.07
N GLU A 20 -0.87 -3.80 2.88
CA GLU A 20 -0.02 -4.57 1.95
C GLU A 20 1.25 -3.80 1.58
N GLY A 21 1.16 -2.50 1.29
CA GLY A 21 2.32 -1.65 0.97
C GLY A 21 3.34 -1.58 2.10
N VAL A 22 2.89 -1.46 3.36
CA VAL A 22 3.77 -1.49 4.53
C VAL A 22 4.42 -2.85 4.71
N ILE A 23 3.65 -3.94 4.53
CA ILE A 23 4.17 -5.31 4.60
C ILE A 23 5.27 -5.49 3.55
N ILE A 24 5.01 -5.12 2.29
CA ILE A 24 5.98 -5.19 1.20
C ILE A 24 7.23 -4.37 1.51
N MET A 25 7.08 -3.14 2.01
CA MET A 25 8.22 -2.30 2.41
C MET A 25 9.13 -3.01 3.42
N VAL A 26 8.56 -3.55 4.50
CA VAL A 26 9.31 -4.22 5.56
C VAL A 26 9.96 -5.50 5.05
N PHE A 27 9.22 -6.32 4.29
CA PHE A 27 9.77 -7.54 3.70
C PHE A 27 10.89 -7.25 2.71
N SER A 28 10.75 -6.23 1.87
CA SER A 28 11.80 -5.81 0.94
C SER A 28 13.06 -5.36 1.68
N TYR A 29 12.92 -4.53 2.71
CA TYR A 29 14.06 -4.14 3.56
C TYR A 29 14.77 -5.38 4.13
N LEU A 30 14.03 -6.29 4.76
CA LEU A 30 14.60 -7.50 5.35
C LEU A 30 15.25 -8.39 4.29
N PHE A 31 14.58 -8.61 3.16
CA PHE A 31 15.10 -9.41 2.06
C PHE A 31 16.42 -8.84 1.53
N TYR A 32 16.47 -7.55 1.19
CA TYR A 32 17.69 -6.94 0.66
C TYR A 32 18.83 -6.92 1.69
N TYR A 33 18.52 -6.61 2.95
CA TYR A 33 19.53 -6.57 4.00
C TYR A 33 20.10 -7.96 4.32
N GLN A 34 19.24 -8.97 4.43
CA GLN A 34 19.67 -10.36 4.69
C GLN A 34 20.49 -10.91 3.53
N ASN A 35 20.08 -10.68 2.28
CA ASN A 35 20.86 -11.10 1.11
C ASN A 35 22.25 -10.46 1.08
N TYR A 36 22.34 -9.19 1.45
CA TYR A 36 23.63 -8.51 1.51
C TYR A 36 24.50 -9.05 2.65
N LEU A 37 23.93 -9.29 3.83
CA LEU A 37 24.66 -9.90 4.94
C LEU A 37 25.20 -11.26 4.54
N LEU A 38 24.40 -12.11 3.90
CA LEU A 38 24.87 -13.40 3.36
C LEU A 38 26.05 -13.21 2.39
N TYR A 39 26.02 -12.19 1.53
CA TYR A 39 27.10 -11.93 0.58
C TYR A 39 28.42 -11.45 1.23
N LYS A 40 28.34 -10.60 2.28
CA LYS A 40 29.52 -9.96 2.88
C LYS A 40 30.00 -10.58 4.18
N TRP A 41 29.12 -11.17 4.98
CA TRP A 41 29.43 -11.63 6.34
C TRP A 41 30.42 -12.80 6.34
N HIS A 42 30.41 -13.65 5.31
CA HIS A 42 31.44 -14.69 5.16
C HIS A 42 32.87 -14.15 4.98
N ARG A 43 33.06 -12.85 4.73
CA ARG A 43 34.38 -12.24 4.48
C ARG A 43 34.99 -11.54 5.70
N GLY A 44 34.37 -11.62 6.88
CA GLY A 44 34.87 -10.96 8.09
C GLY A 44 34.87 -9.42 8.04
N LEU A 45 34.15 -8.84 7.07
CA LEU A 45 34.04 -7.39 6.89
C LEU A 45 33.10 -6.77 7.92
N SER A 46 33.39 -5.52 8.32
CA SER A 46 32.52 -4.74 9.21
C SER A 46 31.08 -4.69 8.72
N LEU A 47 30.12 -4.68 9.65
CA LEU A 47 28.71 -4.68 9.33
C LEU A 47 28.36 -3.47 8.43
N PRO A 48 27.70 -3.69 7.28
CA PRO A 48 27.30 -2.62 6.38
C PRO A 48 26.23 -1.71 6.99
N SER A 49 26.21 -0.46 6.54
CA SER A 49 25.13 0.47 6.86
C SER A 49 23.78 -0.07 6.39
N LYS A 50 22.75 0.05 7.24
CA LYS A 50 21.36 -0.38 6.95
C LYS A 50 20.61 0.60 6.05
N ILE A 51 21.08 1.84 5.96
CA ILE A 51 20.42 2.96 5.27
C ILE A 51 20.07 2.65 3.80
N PRO A 52 20.98 2.16 2.94
CA PRO A 52 20.63 1.89 1.54
C PRO A 52 19.52 0.83 1.40
N PHE A 53 19.46 -0.14 2.30
CA PHE A 53 18.41 -1.18 2.29
C PHE A 53 17.07 -0.64 2.77
N ALA A 54 17.09 0.28 3.74
CA ALA A 54 15.88 0.96 4.19
C ALA A 54 15.29 1.81 3.06
N ILE A 55 16.12 2.56 2.34
CA ILE A 55 15.72 3.32 1.14
C ILE A 55 15.14 2.38 0.08
N ALA A 56 15.82 1.27 -0.23
CA ALA A 56 15.33 0.28 -1.18
C ALA A 56 13.98 -0.31 -0.77
N GLY A 57 13.80 -0.66 0.51
CA GLY A 57 12.52 -1.14 1.04
C GLY A 57 11.40 -0.11 0.89
N ILE A 58 11.65 1.15 1.24
CA ILE A 58 10.68 2.26 1.09
C ILE A 58 10.30 2.43 -0.38
N LEU A 59 11.26 2.44 -1.30
CA LEU A 59 11.00 2.57 -2.73
C LEU A 59 10.15 1.41 -3.26
N THR A 60 10.43 0.17 -2.86
CA THR A 60 9.65 -1.00 -3.28
C THR A 60 8.22 -0.96 -2.73
N GLY A 61 8.05 -0.61 -1.45
CA GLY A 61 6.73 -0.44 -0.84
C GLY A 61 5.92 0.69 -1.50
N ALA A 62 6.55 1.82 -1.77
CA ALA A 62 5.92 2.96 -2.46
C ALA A 62 5.52 2.59 -3.90
N ALA A 63 6.39 1.91 -4.64
CA ALA A 63 6.09 1.43 -6.00
C ALA A 63 4.87 0.48 -6.00
N TYR A 64 4.82 -0.45 -5.05
CA TYR A 64 3.68 -1.36 -4.90
C TYR A 64 2.39 -0.60 -4.55
N LEU A 65 2.47 0.35 -3.62
CA LEU A 65 1.31 1.14 -3.21
C LEU A 65 0.76 1.96 -4.38
N MET A 66 1.63 2.63 -5.16
CA MET A 66 1.22 3.35 -6.36
C MET A 66 0.53 2.44 -7.38
N TYR A 67 1.07 1.23 -7.61
CA TYR A 67 0.45 0.24 -8.48
C TYR A 67 -0.96 -0.14 -8.01
N LYS A 68 -1.15 -0.42 -6.71
CA LYS A 68 -2.47 -0.77 -6.16
C LYS A 68 -3.44 0.41 -6.20
N LEU A 69 -2.99 1.62 -5.89
CA LEU A 69 -3.80 2.84 -5.97
C LEU A 69 -4.29 3.09 -7.39
N TYR A 70 -3.42 2.93 -8.39
CA TYR A 70 -3.79 3.03 -9.80
C TYR A 70 -4.92 2.04 -10.16
N ARG A 71 -4.87 0.82 -9.63
CA ARG A 71 -5.95 -0.18 -9.85
C ARG A 71 -7.23 0.10 -9.08
N ILE A 72 -7.18 0.79 -7.94
CA ILE A 72 -8.36 1.14 -7.13
C ILE A 72 -9.07 2.37 -7.70
N TYR A 73 -8.34 3.28 -8.35
CA TYR A 73 -8.86 4.51 -8.93
C TYR A 73 -10.18 4.35 -9.73
N PRO A 74 -10.33 3.40 -10.68
CA PRO A 74 -11.58 3.24 -11.43
C PRO A 74 -12.79 2.83 -10.56
N LEU A 75 -12.58 2.10 -9.46
CA LEU A 75 -13.66 1.74 -8.52
C LEU A 75 -14.15 2.99 -7.78
N MET A 76 -13.22 3.85 -7.39
CA MET A 76 -13.51 5.13 -6.74
C MET A 76 -14.38 6.04 -7.63
N GLN A 77 -14.05 6.10 -8.92
CA GLN A 77 -14.81 6.89 -9.91
C GLN A 77 -16.22 6.34 -10.12
N LYS A 78 -16.38 5.01 -10.25
CA LYS A 78 -17.69 4.37 -10.42
C LYS A 78 -18.63 4.65 -9.25
N GLU A 79 -18.14 4.52 -8.01
CA GLU A 79 -18.96 4.85 -6.83
C GLU A 79 -19.35 6.33 -6.80
N LYS A 80 -18.40 7.24 -7.10
CA LYS A 80 -18.68 8.68 -7.10
C LYS A 80 -19.75 9.06 -8.12
N ILE A 81 -19.69 8.50 -9.33
CA ILE A 81 -20.70 8.73 -10.38
C ILE A 81 -22.05 8.15 -9.97
N GLY A 82 -22.09 6.93 -9.43
CA GLY A 82 -23.33 6.30 -8.96
C GLY A 82 -24.01 7.07 -7.83
N ASP A 83 -23.23 7.67 -6.92
CA ASP A 83 -23.77 8.50 -5.84
C ASP A 83 -24.36 9.82 -6.39
N VAL A 84 -23.78 10.42 -7.43
CA VAL A 84 -24.32 11.63 -8.09
C VAL A 84 -25.65 11.32 -8.78
N ILE A 85 -25.72 10.23 -9.58
CA ILE A 85 -26.95 9.82 -10.28
C ILE A 85 -28.07 9.51 -9.28
N ARG A 86 -27.75 8.83 -8.17
CA ARG A 86 -28.72 8.53 -7.12
C ARG A 86 -29.28 9.80 -6.50
N LYS A 87 -28.42 10.80 -6.26
CA LYS A 87 -28.83 12.09 -5.69
C LYS A 87 -29.76 12.84 -6.63
N GLU A 88 -29.45 12.90 -7.92
CA GLU A 88 -30.27 13.56 -8.94
C GLU A 88 -31.66 12.93 -9.07
N ASN A 89 -31.76 11.60 -9.04
CA ASN A 89 -33.05 10.90 -9.07
C ASN A 89 -33.91 11.12 -7.81
N LEU A 90 -33.29 11.42 -6.66
CA LEU A 90 -34.03 11.74 -5.43
C LEU A 90 -34.51 13.19 -5.40
N GLU A 91 -33.83 14.10 -6.12
CA GLU A 91 -34.22 15.51 -6.24
C GLU A 91 -35.28 15.72 -7.34
N SER A 92 -35.47 14.77 -8.25
CA SER A 92 -36.49 14.80 -9.32
C SER A 92 -37.82 14.11 -8.95
N LEU A 93 -37.93 13.54 -7.74
CA LEU A 93 -39.14 12.93 -7.15
C LEU A 93 -39.81 13.90 -6.17
#